data_AF-A0A521FET9-F1
#
_entry.id   AF-A0A521FET9-F1
#
_cell.length_a   1.000
_cell.length_b   1.000
_cell.length_c   1.000
_cell.angle_alpha   90.00
_cell.angle_beta   90.00
_cell.angle_gamma   90.00
#
_symmetry.space_group_name_H-M   'P 1'
#
loop_
_entity.id
_entity.type
_entity.pdbx_description
1 polymer ?
#
loop_
_entity_poly.entity_id
_entity_poly.type
_entity_poly.pdbx_seq_one_letter_code
_entity_poly.pdbx_strand_id
1 'polypeptide(L)' 'MDNRNDDKKVVYRPYITTKDGRRIWAKWYGKRAFRIEL' A
#
# COMPACT_ATOMS: atom_id res chain seq x y z
N MET A 1 22.09 21.93 4.19
CA MET A 1 20.71 21.46 3.92
C MET A 1 20.75 19.95 4.03
N ASP A 2 20.24 19.40 5.13
CA ASP A 2 20.08 17.95 5.34
C ASP A 2 19.13 17.39 4.26
N ASN A 3 19.70 16.82 3.19
CA ASN A 3 18.97 16.01 2.22
C ASN A 3 18.68 14.64 2.86
N ARG A 4 17.78 14.62 3.85
CA ARG A 4 17.13 13.37 4.25
C ARG A 4 16.08 13.07 3.20
N ASN A 5 16.54 12.55 2.07
CA ASN A 5 15.68 11.81 1.15
C ASN A 5 15.20 10.58 1.94
N ASP A 6 14.16 10.78 2.74
CA ASP A 6 13.28 9.73 3.26
C ASP A 6 12.56 9.18 2.04
N ASP A 7 13.30 8.44 1.21
CA ASP A 7 12.87 7.83 -0.05
C ASP A 7 11.97 6.64 0.30
N LYS A 8 10.89 6.91 1.01
CA LYS A 8 9.85 5.94 1.35
C LYS A 8 9.25 5.48 0.04
N LYS A 9 9.68 4.30 -0.40
CA LYS A 9 9.12 3.67 -1.59
C LYS A 9 7.67 3.31 -1.30
N VAL A 10 6.77 4.09 -1.88
CA VAL A 10 5.34 3.82 -1.80
C VAL A 10 4.90 3.01 -3.00
N VAL A 11 4.22 1.89 -2.77
CA VAL A 11 3.58 1.08 -3.80
C VAL A 11 2.07 1.14 -3.64
N TYR A 12 1.37 1.36 -4.75
CA TYR A 12 -0.10 1.34 -4.79
C TYR A 12 -0.58 -0.02 -5.31
N ARG A 13 -1.39 -0.73 -4.53
CA ARG A 13 -1.93 -2.05 -4.91
C ARG A 13 -3.45 -2.09 -4.83
N PRO A 14 -4.17 -2.64 -5.83
CA PRO A 14 -5.63 -2.73 -5.81
C PRO A 14 -6.17 -3.72 -4.77
N TYR A 15 -5.32 -4.65 -4.32
CA TYR A 15 -5.60 -5.59 -3.24
C TYR A 15 -4.36 -5.83 -2.38
N ILE A 16 -4.59 -6.23 -1.13
CA ILE A 16 -3.58 -6.80 -0.24
C ILE A 16 -3.93 -8.25 0.07
N THR A 17 -2.91 -9.05 0.33
CA THR A 17 -3.08 -10.43 0.79
C THR A 17 -2.79 -10.46 2.27
N THR A 18 -3.71 -10.94 3.09
CA THR A 18 -3.48 -11.16 4.52
C THR A 18 -2.52 -12.33 4.72
N LYS A 19 -1.91 -12.44 5.90
CA LYS A 19 -1.05 -13.58 6.27
C LYS A 19 -1.75 -14.94 6.11
N ASP A 20 -3.07 -14.96 6.24
CA ASP A 20 -3.96 -16.11 6.03
C ASP A 20 -4.19 -16.48 4.54
N GLY A 21 -3.71 -15.67 3.59
CA GLY A 21 -3.89 -15.89 2.15
C GLY A 21 -5.14 -15.25 1.54
N ARG A 22 -6.05 -14.69 2.36
CA ARG A 22 -7.22 -13.96 1.89
C ARG A 22 -6.84 -12.66 1.17
N ARG A 23 -7.44 -12.42 0.00
CA ARG A 23 -7.31 -11.15 -0.74
C ARG A 23 -8.37 -10.15 -0.28
N ILE A 24 -7.90 -9.01 0.21
CA ILE A 24 -8.74 -7.87 0.56
C ILE A 24 -8.59 -6.83 -0.55
N TRP A 25 -9.71 -6.46 -1.18
CA TRP A 25 -9.72 -5.48 -2.25
C TRP A 25 -10.02 -4.08 -1.73
N ALA A 26 -9.31 -3.07 -2.25
CA ALA A 26 -9.52 -1.68 -1.86
C ALA A 26 -10.95 -1.20 -2.21
N LYS A 27 -11.51 -1.74 -3.30
CA LYS A 27 -12.87 -1.42 -3.77
C LYS A 27 -13.96 -1.70 -2.73
N TRP A 28 -13.77 -2.70 -1.86
CA TRP A 28 -14.74 -3.04 -0.81
C TRP A 28 -14.86 -1.93 0.25
N TYR A 29 -13.86 -1.06 0.33
CA TYR A 29 -13.82 0.10 1.23
C TYR A 29 -14.03 1.42 0.49
N GLY A 30 -14.52 1.39 -0.76
CA GLY A 30 -14.69 2.58 -1.61
C GLY A 30 -13.37 3.24 -2.02
N LYS A 31 -12.24 2.53 -1.93
CA LYS A 31 -10.91 3.02 -2.32
C LYS A 31 -10.46 2.37 -3.63
N ARG A 32 -9.61 3.07 -4.38
CA ARG A 32 -9.04 2.54 -5.64
C ARG A 32 -7.85 1.62 -5.42
N ALA A 33 -7.03 1.90 -4.40
CA ALA A 33 -5.85 1.13 -4.06
C ALA A 33 -5.46 1.34 -2.58
N PHE A 34 -4.69 0.40 -2.05
CA PHE A 34 -3.97 0.55 -0.79
C PHE A 34 -2.64 1.26 -1.05
N ARG A 35 -2.29 2.19 -0.17
CA ARG A 35 -0.96 2.80 -0.10
C ARG A 35 -0.11 1.94 0.82
N ILE A 36 0.99 1.39 0.30
CA ILE A 36 1.90 0.54 1.07
C ILE A 36 3.26 1.19 1.05
N GLU A 37 3.75 1.59 2.21
CA GLU A 37 5.12 2.05 2.41
C GLU A 37 6.00 0.79 2.55
N LEU A 38 7.04 0.68 1.72
CA LEU A 38 8.05 -0.38 1.76
C LEU A 38 9.15 -0.07 2.78
#